data_AF-A0A368FC06-F1
#
_entry.id   AF-A0A368FC06-F1
#
_cell.length_a   1.000
_cell.length_b   1.000
_cell.length_c   1.000
_cell.angle_alpha   90.00
_cell.angle_beta   90.00
_cell.angle_gamma   90.00
#
_symmetry.space_group_name_H-M   'P 1'
#
loop_
_entity.id
_entity.type
_entity.pdbx_description
1 polymer ?
#
loop_
_entity_poly.entity_id
_entity_poly.type
_entity_poly.pdbx_seq_one_letter_code
_entity_poly.pdbx_strand_id
1 'polypeptide(L)'
;MWLCCNEVGFMQTTEGGIFGKTVPLQYYIDMCTDMFDASVTMDYLVPRNKAAQTYYGGSDKYTIKSAMRKTVSSSLIIKPCIKKR
;
A
#
# COMPACT_ATOMS: atom_id res chain seq x y z
N MET A 1 12.09 1.42 -5.26
CA MET A 1 11.05 1.37 -6.30
C MET A 1 10.62 -0.05 -6.62
N TRP A 2 11.54 -0.96 -6.95
CA TRP A 2 11.23 -2.39 -7.22
C TRP A 2 10.33 -3.07 -6.17
N LEU A 3 10.68 -2.96 -4.88
CA LEU A 3 9.94 -3.57 -3.79
C LEU A 3 8.49 -3.05 -3.69
N CYS A 4 8.28 -1.76 -4.02
CA CYS A 4 6.96 -1.14 -4.01
C CYS A 4 6.10 -1.62 -5.19
N CYS A 5 6.72 -1.91 -6.34
CA CYS A 5 6.06 -2.40 -7.54
C CYS A 5 5.83 -3.92 -7.54
N ASN A 6 6.54 -4.69 -6.71
CA ASN A 6 6.46 -6.16 -6.73
C ASN A 6 5.94 -6.80 -5.45
N GLU A 7 6.04 -6.15 -4.29
CA GLU A 7 5.77 -6.83 -3.03
C GLU A 7 4.94 -5.97 -2.09
N VAL A 8 5.47 -4.83 -1.64
CA VAL A 8 4.89 -4.09 -0.50
C VAL A 8 3.73 -3.16 -0.92
N GLY A 9 3.67 -2.73 -2.18
CA GLY A 9 2.59 -1.88 -2.69
C GLY A 9 2.46 -0.52 -1.99
N PHE A 10 3.55 0.04 -1.48
CA PHE A 10 3.55 1.32 -0.78
C PHE A 10 3.61 2.48 -1.78
N MET A 11 2.44 3.05 -2.09
CA MET A 11 2.28 4.19 -3.00
C MET A 11 1.80 5.41 -2.21
N GLN A 12 2.59 6.48 -2.20
CA GLN A 12 2.30 7.72 -1.48
C GLN A 12 1.33 8.58 -2.28
N THR A 13 0.06 8.19 -2.32
CA THR A 13 -0.98 8.98 -2.96
C THR A 13 -1.32 10.21 -2.13
N THR A 14 -1.66 11.30 -2.81
CA THR A 14 -2.14 12.52 -2.17
C THR A 14 -3.54 12.79 -2.69
N GLU A 15 -4.48 13.04 -1.78
CA GLU A 15 -5.73 13.71 -2.12
C GLU A 15 -5.52 15.19 -1.80
N GLY A 16 -5.88 16.09 -2.73
CA GLY A 16 -5.56 17.52 -2.65
C GLY A 16 -5.77 18.15 -1.28
N GLY A 17 -4.94 19.15 -0.94
CA GLY A 17 -4.92 19.78 0.38
C GLY A 17 -3.62 20.56 0.60
N ILE A 18 -3.11 20.58 1.83
CA ILE A 18 -1.82 21.23 2.19
C ILE A 18 -0.65 20.65 1.37
N PHE A 19 -0.76 19.41 0.92
CA PHE A 19 0.23 18.70 0.10
C PHE A 19 0.22 19.09 -1.39
N GLY A 20 -0.62 20.05 -1.79
CA GLY A 20 -0.67 20.56 -3.17
C GLY A 20 -1.47 19.66 -4.11
N LYS A 21 -0.90 19.37 -5.29
CA LYS A 21 -1.58 18.64 -6.36
C LYS A 21 -1.83 17.18 -5.97
N THR A 22 -3.02 16.69 -6.33
CA THR A 22 -3.42 15.29 -6.19
C THR A 22 -2.51 14.40 -7.03
N VAL A 23 -1.89 13.41 -6.41
CA VAL A 23 -1.18 12.32 -7.07
C VAL A 23 -1.99 11.03 -6.89
N PRO A 24 -2.69 10.56 -7.94
CA PRO A 24 -3.53 9.37 -7.85
C PRO A 24 -2.70 8.09 -7.80
N LEU A 25 -3.32 7.00 -7.35
CA LEU A 25 -2.69 5.67 -7.31
C LEU A 25 -2.21 5.21 -8.68
N GLN A 26 -3.03 5.43 -9.72
CA GLN A 26 -2.72 5.00 -11.09
C GLN A 26 -1.40 5.55 -11.61
N TYR A 27 -1.03 6.78 -11.22
CA TYR A 27 0.24 7.37 -11.63
C TYR A 27 1.45 6.52 -11.22
N TYR A 28 1.41 5.93 -10.03
CA TYR A 28 2.48 5.06 -9.55
C TYR A 28 2.48 3.68 -10.21
N ILE A 29 1.31 3.19 -10.62
CA ILE A 29 1.19 1.92 -11.32
C ILE A 29 1.71 2.06 -12.73
N ASP A 30 1.34 3.13 -13.43
CA ASP A 30 1.83 3.42 -14.77
C ASP A 30 3.36 3.53 -14.75
N MET A 31 3.92 4.18 -13.74
CA MET A 31 5.38 4.22 -13.51
C MET A 31 5.99 2.83 -13.27
N CYS A 32 5.33 1.97 -12.48
CA CYS A 32 5.78 0.59 -12.29
C CYS A 32 5.73 -0.23 -13.60
N THR A 33 4.73 0.00 -14.45
CA THR A 33 4.63 -0.69 -15.75
C THR A 33 5.68 -0.23 -16.75
N ASP A 34 6.00 1.07 -16.76
CA ASP A 34 7.02 1.66 -17.64
C ASP A 34 8.44 1.26 -17.21
N MET A 35 8.72 1.18 -15.91
CA MET A 35 10.06 0.87 -15.41
C MET A 35 10.41 -0.61 -15.42
N PHE A 36 9.43 -1.51 -15.27
CA PHE A 36 9.70 -2.92 -15.03
C PHE A 36 9.08 -3.82 -16.10
N ASP A 37 7.75 -3.85 -16.19
CA ASP A 37 7.05 -4.63 -17.20
C ASP A 37 5.56 -4.27 -17.23
N ALA A 38 4.93 -4.39 -18.40
CA ALA A 38 3.50 -4.14 -18.58
C ALA A 38 2.61 -5.10 -17.76
N SER A 39 3.15 -6.25 -17.29
CA SER A 39 2.45 -7.19 -16.42
C SER A 39 2.31 -6.73 -14.97
N VAL A 40 3.00 -5.65 -14.56
CA VAL A 40 2.94 -5.10 -13.20
C VAL A 40 1.68 -4.24 -13.01
N THR A 41 0.52 -4.85 -13.17
CA THR A 41 -0.80 -4.22 -13.02
C THR A 41 -1.33 -4.32 -11.59
N MET A 42 -2.49 -3.71 -11.30
CA MET A 42 -3.15 -3.86 -9.99
C MET A 42 -3.40 -5.32 -9.61
N ASP A 43 -3.79 -6.14 -10.58
CA ASP A 43 -4.08 -7.56 -10.36
C ASP A 43 -2.82 -8.36 -10.01
N TYR A 44 -1.64 -7.88 -10.43
CA TYR A 44 -0.34 -8.43 -10.07
C TYR A 44 0.12 -7.98 -8.67
N LEU A 45 -0.16 -6.72 -8.31
CA LEU A 45 0.31 -6.05 -7.10
C LEU A 45 -0.49 -6.46 -5.85
N VAL A 46 -1.82 -6.48 -5.93
CA VAL A 46 -2.72 -6.78 -4.80
C VAL A 46 -2.45 -8.15 -4.14
N PRO A 47 -2.36 -9.27 -4.88
CA PRO A 47 -2.11 -10.58 -4.25
C PRO A 47 -0.71 -10.67 -3.64
N ARG A 48 0.29 -10.01 -4.22
CA ARG A 48 1.65 -9.99 -3.68
C ARG A 48 1.76 -9.15 -2.42
N ASN A 49 1.07 -8.01 -2.36
CA ASN A 49 0.93 -7.23 -1.14
C ASN A 49 0.31 -8.05 -0.02
N LYS A 50 -0.75 -8.81 -0.30
CA LYS A 50 -1.35 -9.72 0.68
C LYS A 50 -0.38 -10.81 1.13
N ALA A 51 0.41 -11.38 0.22
CA ALA A 51 1.44 -12.36 0.56
C ALA A 51 2.55 -11.75 1.45
N ALA A 52 3.01 -10.55 1.12
CA ALA A 52 4.00 -9.80 1.90
C ALA A 52 3.48 -9.49 3.31
N GLN A 53 2.25 -9.03 3.44
CA GLN A 53 1.60 -8.83 4.75
C GLN A 53 1.46 -10.14 5.54
N THR A 54 1.26 -11.27 4.86
CA THR A 54 1.23 -12.58 5.52
C THR A 54 2.62 -12.99 6.02
N TYR A 55 3.66 -12.70 5.24
CA TYR A 55 5.05 -13.06 5.54
C TYR A 55 5.67 -12.19 6.65
N TYR A 56 5.59 -10.87 6.54
CA TYR A 56 6.22 -9.94 7.51
C TYR A 56 5.40 -9.72 8.78
N GLY A 57 4.20 -10.29 8.88
CA GLY A 57 3.30 -10.04 10.00
C GLY A 57 2.61 -8.69 9.85
N GLY A 58 1.54 -8.69 9.06
CA GLY A 58 0.64 -7.55 8.90
C GLY A 58 0.01 -7.14 10.23
N SER A 59 -0.75 -6.05 10.21
CA SER A 59 -1.37 -5.47 11.42
C SER A 59 -2.13 -6.46 12.28
N ASP A 60 -2.66 -7.51 11.66
CA ASP A 60 -3.57 -8.47 12.29
C ASP A 60 -2.85 -9.57 13.09
N LYS A 61 -1.51 -9.64 13.00
CA LYS A 61 -0.67 -10.63 13.70
C LYS A 61 0.04 -10.06 14.95
N TYR A 62 -0.18 -8.78 15.27
CA TYR A 62 0.46 -8.14 16.43
C TYR A 62 -0.22 -8.54 17.75
N THR A 63 0.22 -9.66 18.34
CA THR A 63 -0.10 -10.03 19.74
C THR A 63 1.00 -9.50 20.66
N ILE A 64 0.72 -8.38 21.34
CA ILE A 64 1.71 -7.62 22.11
C ILE A 64 2.14 -8.38 23.39
N LYS A 65 3.36 -8.91 23.45
CA LYS A 65 4.11 -9.10 24.72
C LYS A 65 5.39 -8.26 24.83
N SER A 66 5.83 -7.59 23.77
CA SER A 66 6.96 -6.62 23.82
C SER A 66 7.07 -5.69 22.62
N ALA A 67 6.30 -5.91 21.54
CA ALA A 67 6.33 -5.02 20.36
C ALA A 67 5.31 -3.89 20.53
N MET A 68 5.75 -2.64 20.63
CA MET A 68 4.86 -1.50 20.82
C MET A 68 4.24 -1.04 19.48
N ARG A 69 2.99 -1.45 19.21
CA ARG A 69 1.91 -0.57 18.71
C ARG A 69 0.53 -1.21 18.96
N LYS A 70 -0.06 -0.87 20.12
CA LYS A 70 -1.50 -1.00 20.34
C LYS A 70 -2.21 0.13 19.58
N THR A 71 -3.28 -0.24 18.86
CA THR A 71 -4.32 0.67 18.33
C THR A 71 -3.84 1.88 17.52
N VAL A 72 -3.51 1.61 16.27
CA VAL A 72 -4.30 2.27 15.23
C VAL A 72 -4.96 1.11 14.49
N SER A 73 -6.28 0.99 14.62
CA SER A 73 -7.08 0.01 13.90
C SER A 73 -6.54 -0.15 12.47
N SER A 74 -6.40 -1.39 11.96
CA SER A 74 -5.95 -1.73 10.59
C SER A 74 -6.63 -0.90 9.49
N SER A 75 -7.74 -0.27 9.85
CA SER A 75 -8.24 0.99 9.32
C SER A 75 -7.20 2.00 8.81
N LEU A 76 -6.18 2.50 9.54
CA LEU A 76 -5.51 3.75 9.10
C LEU A 76 -4.42 3.60 8.03
N ILE A 77 -3.92 2.39 7.75
CA ILE A 77 -2.96 2.17 6.65
C ILE A 77 -3.70 1.95 5.30
N ILE A 78 -5.01 1.62 5.35
CA ILE A 78 -5.87 1.40 4.17
C ILE A 78 -7.07 2.40 4.11
N LYS A 79 -7.30 3.25 5.13
CA LYS A 79 -8.34 4.31 5.13
C LYS A 79 -7.77 5.65 4.68
N PRO A 80 -7.30 5.71 3.44
CA PRO A 80 -8.05 6.55 2.52
C PRO A 80 -8.67 5.78 1.34
N CYS A 81 -8.44 4.48 1.20
CA CYS A 81 -8.80 3.79 -0.05
C CYS A 81 -10.24 3.23 -0.12
N ILE A 82 -10.96 3.03 1.00
CA ILE A 82 -12.31 2.40 0.96
C ILE A 82 -13.30 2.99 1.99
N LYS A 83 -13.33 4.31 2.20
CA LYS A 83 -14.49 4.96 2.86
C LYS A 83 -14.65 6.42 2.43
N LYS A 84 -15.08 6.62 1.19
CA LYS A 84 -15.81 7.83 0.78
C LYS A 84 -17.14 7.41 0.16
N ARG A 85 -18.11 7.19 1.03
CA ARG A 85 -19.51 7.51 0.76
C ARG A 85 -20.02 8.21 2.01
#